data_AF-A0A2V5JI13-F1
#
_entry.id   AF-A0A2V5JI13-F1
#
_cell.length_a   1.000
_cell.length_b   1.000
_cell.length_c   1.000
_cell.angle_alpha   90.00
_cell.angle_beta   90.00
_cell.angle_gamma   90.00
#
_symmetry.space_group_name_H-M   'P 1'
#
loop_
_entity.id
_entity.type
_entity.pdbx_description
1 polymer ?
#
loop_
_entity_poly.entity_id
_entity_poly.type
_entity_poly.pdbx_seq_one_letter_code
_entity_poly.pdbx_strand_id
1 'polypeptide(L)' 'AQFVKDSALYKEFLAERAEILKHKWIESEKAGKDIGFERALLDWIVKHRSNWRERRRKEARTEKSAS' A
#
# COMPACT_ATOMS: atom_id res chain seq x y z
N ALA A 1 2.55 16.65 -17.36
CA ALA A 1 2.30 15.72 -16.24
C ALA A 1 1.44 14.49 -16.61
N GLN A 2 1.02 14.30 -17.87
CA GLN A 2 0.19 13.16 -18.30
C GLN A 2 0.94 11.81 -18.21
N PHE A 3 2.23 11.79 -18.55
CA PHE A 3 3.07 10.58 -18.60
C PHE A 3 3.26 9.84 -17.27
N VAL A 4 3.13 10.52 -16.13
CA VAL A 4 3.34 9.87 -14.81
C VAL A 4 2.10 9.08 -14.41
N LYS A 5 0.89 9.53 -14.78
CA LYS A 5 -0.38 8.90 -14.37
C LYS A 5 -0.55 7.48 -14.92
N ASP A 6 -0.02 7.22 -16.11
CA ASP A 6 -0.06 5.88 -16.72
C ASP A 6 1.16 5.01 -16.37
N SER A 7 2.15 5.60 -15.70
CA SER A 7 3.36 4.89 -15.32
C SER A 7 3.09 3.82 -14.25
N ALA A 8 3.83 2.71 -14.34
CA ALA A 8 3.80 1.65 -13.32
C ALA A 8 4.10 2.22 -11.92
N LEU A 9 4.99 3.22 -11.82
CA LEU A 9 5.33 3.86 -10.55
C LEU A 9 4.12 4.53 -9.88
N TYR A 10 3.30 5.24 -10.63
CA TYR A 10 2.11 5.88 -10.08
C TYR A 10 1.05 4.86 -9.65
N LYS A 11 0.90 3.77 -10.42
CA LYS A 11 0.03 2.65 -10.04
C LYS A 11 0.50 1.96 -8.75
N GLU A 12 1.81 1.75 -8.58
CA GLU A 12 2.39 1.23 -7.32
C GLU A 12 2.15 2.19 -6.15
N PHE A 13 2.33 3.49 -6.37
CA PHE A 13 2.06 4.50 -5.34
C PHE A 13 0.59 4.49 -4.90
N LEU A 14 -0.36 4.42 -5.84
CA LEU A 14 -1.78 4.34 -5.52
C LEU A 14 -2.12 3.07 -4.73
N ALA A 15 -1.51 1.94 -5.09
CA ALA A 15 -1.70 0.69 -4.37
C ALA A 15 -1.14 0.75 -2.94
N GLU A 16 0.07 1.30 -2.76
CA GLU A 16 0.67 1.52 -1.44
C GLU A 16 -0.22 2.44 -0.58
N ARG A 17 -0.72 3.54 -1.16
CA ARG A 17 -1.65 4.46 -0.48
C ARG A 17 -2.95 3.76 -0.06
N ALA A 18 -3.50 2.89 -0.89
CA ALA A 18 -4.72 2.14 -0.58
C ALA A 18 -4.51 1.21 0.63
N GLU A 19 -3.36 0.54 0.73
CA GLU A 19 -3.02 -0.30 1.88
C GLU A 19 -2.87 0.51 3.17
N ILE A 20 -2.26 1.69 3.10
CA ILE A 20 -2.14 2.58 4.26
C ILE A 20 -3.54 3.05 4.73
N LEU A 21 -4.45 3.36 3.81
CA LEU A 21 -5.82 3.75 4.16
C LEU A 21 -6.61 2.58 4.78
N LYS A 22 -6.42 1.36 4.27
CA LYS A 22 -6.99 0.15 4.86
C LYS A 22 -6.45 -0.09 6.28
N HIS A 23 -5.14 0.06 6.48
CA HIS A 23 -4.51 -0.05 7.80
C HIS A 23 -5.05 0.99 8.76
N LYS A 24 -5.15 2.26 8.33
CA LYS A 24 -5.74 3.35 9.10
C LYS A 24 -7.15 3.00 9.57
N TRP A 25 -7.98 2.47 8.68
CA TRP A 25 -9.35 2.09 9.02
C TRP A 25 -9.36 1.00 10.11
N ILE A 26 -8.65 -0.11 9.89
CA ILE A 26 -8.58 -1.23 10.86
C ILE A 26 -8.10 -0.76 12.24
N GLU A 27 -7.04 0.05 12.29
CA GLU A 27 -6.51 0.54 13.56
C GLU A 27 -7.41 1.59 14.22
N SER A 28 -8.17 2.36 13.43
CA SER A 28 -9.18 3.29 13.96
C SER A 28 -10.35 2.53 14.59
N GLU A 29 -10.80 1.45 13.96
CA GLU A 29 -11.84 0.57 14.51
C GLU A 29 -11.38 -0.04 15.84
N LYS A 30 -10.14 -0.53 15.91
CA LYS A 30 -9.55 -1.07 17.16
C LYS A 30 -9.41 -0.03 18.26
N ALA A 31 -9.07 1.21 17.90
CA ALA A 31 -8.90 2.30 18.85
C ALA A 31 -10.22 2.96 19.29
N GLY A 32 -11.33 2.64 18.62
CA GLY A 32 -12.63 3.30 18.83
C GLY A 32 -12.64 4.78 18.42
N LYS A 33 -11.64 5.24 17.66
CA LYS A 33 -11.51 6.61 17.16
C LYS A 33 -10.55 6.67 15.98
N ASP A 34 -10.68 7.71 15.15
CA ASP A 34 -9.71 7.96 14.09
C ASP A 34 -8.30 8.19 14.67
N ILE A 35 -7.34 7.37 14.24
CA ILE A 35 -5.94 7.49 14.64
C ILE A 35 -5.15 8.52 13.83
N GLY A 36 -5.72 9.01 12.72
CA GLY A 36 -5.07 9.94 11.79
C GLY A 36 -4.18 9.25 10.75
N PHE A 37 -3.98 9.93 9.62
CA PHE A 37 -3.21 9.37 8.50
C PHE A 37 -1.71 9.22 8.81
N GLU A 38 -1.10 10.22 9.45
CA GLU A 38 0.34 10.21 9.76
C GLU A 38 0.71 9.04 10.68
N ARG A 39 -0.07 8.81 11.74
CA ARG A 39 0.14 7.68 12.64
C ARG A 39 -0.02 6.34 11.94
N ALA A 40 -1.06 6.18 11.12
CA ALA A 40 -1.27 4.98 10.33
C ALA A 40 -0.14 4.74 9.32
N LEU A 41 0.34 5.81 8.67
CA LEU A 41 1.45 5.76 7.72
C LEU A 41 2.73 5.26 8.38
N LEU A 42 3.15 5.88 9.49
CA LEU A 42 4.37 5.50 10.20
C LEU A 42 4.30 4.05 10.69
N ASP A 43 3.18 3.67 11.32
CA ASP A 43 2.98 2.31 11.80
C ASP A 43 3.03 1.28 10.67
N TRP A 44 2.37 1.58 9.54
CA TRP A 44 2.35 0.71 8.37
C TRP A 44 3.72 0.58 7.69
N ILE A 45 4.48 1.67 7.58
CA ILE A 45 5.84 1.66 7.03
C ILE A 45 6.73 0.72 7.84
N VAL A 46 6.64 0.79 9.18
CA VAL A 46 7.48 -0.01 10.08
C VAL A 46 7.08 -1.49 10.05
N LYS A 47 5.78 -1.80 10.07
CA LYS A 47 5.29 -3.17 10.31
C LYS A 47 4.94 -3.96 9.07
N HIS A 48 4.54 -3.30 7.97
CA HIS A 48 3.84 -3.98 6.87
C HIS A 48 4.50 -3.77 5.50
N ARG A 49 5.13 -2.60 5.28
CA ARG A 49 5.62 -2.19 3.94
C ARG A 49 6.61 -3.14 3.29
N SER A 50 7.54 -3.71 4.06
CA SER A 50 8.55 -4.64 3.52
C SER A 50 7.90 -5.91 2.94
N ASN A 51 7.03 -6.55 3.72
CA ASN A 51 6.29 -7.74 3.32
C ASN A 51 5.36 -7.46 2.13
N TRP A 52 4.62 -6.34 2.17
CA TRP A 52 3.73 -5.95 1.09
C TRP A 52 4.46 -5.81 -0.25
N ARG A 53 5.62 -5.12 -0.26
CA ARG A 53 6.46 -4.99 -1.48
C ARG A 53 7.00 -6.33 -1.96
N GLU A 54 7.36 -7.24 -1.07
CA GLU A 54 7.83 -8.57 -1.45
C GLU A 54 6.73 -9.37 -2.15
N ARG A 55 5.51 -9.37 -1.59
CA ARG A 55 4.34 -10.03 -2.17
C ARG A 55 4.03 -9.50 -3.57
N ARG A 56 3.98 -8.17 -3.74
CA ARG A 56 3.76 -7.51 -5.04
C ARG A 56 4.77 -7.95 -6.10
N ARG A 57 6.06 -8.03 -5.73
CA ARG A 57 7.12 -8.52 -6.64
C ARG A 57 6.99 -10.00 -7.00
N LYS A 58 6.36 -10.82 -6.16
CA LYS A 58 6.08 -12.23 -6.47
C LYS A 58 4.87 -12.32 -7.39
N GLU A 59 3.78 -11.64 -7.05
CA GLU A 59 2.55 -11.56 -7.86
C GLU A 59 2.84 -11.09 -9.30
N ALA A 60 3.60 -9.99 -9.46
CA ALA A 60 3.98 -9.49 -10.78
C ALA A 60 4.88 -10.43 -11.59
N ARG A 61 5.63 -11.33 -10.93
CA ARG A 61 6.41 -12.37 -11.62
C ARG A 61 5.51 -13.52 -12.06
N THR A 62 4.57 -13.93 -11.21
CA THR A 62 3.60 -14.98 -11.53
C THR A 62 2.71 -14.56 -12.70
N GLU A 63 2.24 -13.31 -12.75
CA GLU A 63 1.45 -12.78 -13.87
C GLU A 63 2.21 -12.82 -15.20
N LYS A 64 3.51 -12.51 -15.18
CA LYS A 64 4.37 -12.58 -16.38
C LYS A 64 4.62 -14.00 -16.87
N SER A 65 4.68 -14.98 -15.97
CA SER A 65 4.88 -16.39 -16.36
C SER A 65 3.60 -17.07 -16.83
N ALA A 66 2.43 -16.51 -16.52
CA ALA A 66 1.12 -17.02 -16.91
C ALA A 66 0.58 -16.38 -18.20
N SER A 67 1.29 -15.40 -18.77
CA SER A 67 0.93 -14.69 -20.01
C SER A 67 1.77 -15.17 -21.20
#